data_AF-A0A7R9T194-F1
#
_entry.id   AF-A0A7R9T194-F1
#
_cell.length_a   1.000
_cell.length_b   1.000
_cell.length_c   1.000
_cell.angle_alpha   90.00
_cell.angle_beta   90.00
_cell.angle_gamma   90.00
#
_symmetry.space_group_name_H-M   'P 1'
#
loop_
_entity.id
_entity.type
_entity.pdbx_description
1 polymer ?
#
loop_
_entity_poly.entity_id
_entity_poly.type
_entity_poly.pdbx_seq_one_letter_code
_entity_poly.pdbx_strand_id
1 'polypeptide(L)'
;RVARASRRTASTMQALATSPDAPAPREARDAARETPVGPTRSRSNATRDDVDSAAEDAGDATASTSSRACVVLSLGRAVVGDARYANGARAFCDGYRARRDAAANGSLGTTTASIEATSFGPLFRVVLHDYDDEAFVAHHPGTATREAKRFVDRATGRRTTCPSYDDVFGFSDPSIEQRLSALPNMDKVVGYVRPTVRNRYRMSEAEVVERRRREAIENAGADETPSIFRTPSVEKCDVCDSVREFDQDVLVQCDECMILVHMGCYGVTTAPTGGRWLCRACELGLRTPPRGALCPNV
;
A
#
# COMPACT_ATOMS: atom_id res chain seq x y z
N ARG A 1 -58.43 4.87 -35.25
CA ARG A 1 -57.14 4.18 -35.46
C ARG A 1 -56.88 3.29 -34.24
N VAL A 2 -57.65 2.22 -34.05
CA VAL A 2 -57.47 0.82 -34.52
C VAL A 2 -56.22 0.13 -33.92
N ALA A 3 -56.48 -0.61 -32.83
CA ALA A 3 -56.09 -2.00 -32.51
C ALA A 3 -54.63 -2.51 -32.65
N ARG A 4 -54.15 -3.16 -31.57
CA ARG A 4 -53.79 -4.61 -31.44
C ARG A 4 -53.06 -4.80 -30.10
N ALA A 5 -53.58 -5.46 -29.06
CA ALA A 5 -54.11 -6.82 -28.93
C ALA A 5 -53.09 -7.92 -29.30
N SER A 6 -52.44 -8.45 -28.25
CA SER A 6 -52.32 -9.88 -27.89
C SER A 6 -51.95 -10.90 -28.97
N ARG A 7 -50.82 -11.60 -28.78
CA ARG A 7 -50.71 -13.05 -29.05
C ARG A 7 -49.83 -13.74 -28.00
N ARG A 8 -50.47 -14.64 -27.26
CA ARG A 8 -49.88 -15.82 -26.61
C ARG A 8 -49.81 -16.96 -27.64
N THR A 9 -48.79 -17.80 -27.56
CA THR A 9 -48.77 -19.28 -27.76
C THR A 9 -47.37 -19.75 -27.31
N ALA A 10 -47.18 -20.57 -26.26
CA ALA A 10 -47.40 -22.03 -26.19
C ALA A 10 -46.60 -22.75 -27.30
N SER A 11 -45.87 -23.86 -27.13
CA SER A 11 -45.61 -24.84 -26.06
C SER A 11 -44.61 -25.85 -26.65
N THR A 12 -44.20 -26.86 -25.85
CA THR A 12 -43.71 -28.21 -26.29
C THR A 12 -42.18 -28.32 -26.43
N MET A 13 -41.42 -28.82 -25.45
CA MET A 13 -41.24 -30.19 -24.90
C MET A 13 -40.09 -30.98 -25.55
N GLN A 14 -39.21 -31.47 -24.67
CA GLN A 14 -38.57 -32.80 -24.62
C GLN A 14 -37.51 -33.24 -25.66
N ALA A 15 -36.29 -33.47 -25.15
CA ALA A 15 -35.59 -34.78 -25.04
C ALA A 15 -34.22 -34.50 -24.38
N LEU A 16 -33.83 -34.93 -23.16
CA LEU A 16 -33.65 -36.25 -22.55
C LEU A 16 -32.73 -37.23 -23.31
N ALA A 17 -31.80 -37.79 -22.50
CA ALA A 17 -30.87 -38.91 -22.72
C ALA A 17 -29.51 -38.53 -23.36
N THR A 18 -28.32 -38.95 -22.90
CA THR A 18 -27.90 -39.88 -21.82
C THR A 18 -26.37 -39.77 -21.68
N SER A 19 -25.85 -39.73 -20.46
CA SER A 19 -24.50 -40.19 -20.09
C SER A 19 -24.53 -41.74 -19.94
N PRO A 20 -23.47 -42.49 -19.58
CA PRO A 20 -22.04 -42.16 -19.36
C PRO A 20 -21.09 -43.16 -20.07
N ASP A 21 -19.77 -42.95 -20.01
CA ASP A 21 -18.86 -44.05 -19.66
C ASP A 21 -17.45 -43.57 -19.32
N ALA A 22 -16.96 -44.03 -18.18
CA ALA A 22 -15.59 -43.96 -17.71
C ALA A 22 -15.14 -45.40 -17.48
N PRO A 23 -13.83 -45.70 -17.61
CA PRO A 23 -13.20 -46.39 -16.48
C PRO A 23 -11.75 -45.96 -16.20
N ALA A 24 -11.39 -46.01 -14.92
CA ALA A 24 -10.03 -46.09 -14.38
C ALA A 24 -9.78 -47.54 -13.87
N PRO A 25 -8.70 -47.83 -13.12
CA PRO A 25 -7.26 -47.76 -13.41
C PRO A 25 -6.60 -49.17 -13.31
N ARG A 26 -5.30 -49.31 -13.61
CA ARG A 26 -4.52 -50.53 -13.28
C ARG A 26 -3.08 -50.24 -12.79
N GLU A 27 -2.92 -50.48 -11.50
CA GLU A 27 -1.91 -51.26 -10.76
C GLU A 27 -0.39 -51.13 -10.96
N ALA A 28 0.25 -51.19 -9.80
CA ALA A 28 1.67 -51.12 -9.44
C ALA A 28 2.52 -52.31 -9.90
N ARG A 29 3.83 -52.09 -9.97
CA ARG A 29 4.85 -53.11 -9.62
C ARG A 29 6.06 -52.48 -8.94
N ASP A 30 6.39 -53.08 -7.80
CA ASP A 30 7.59 -52.93 -6.99
C ASP A 30 8.89 -53.29 -7.72
N ALA A 31 9.99 -52.66 -7.31
CA ALA A 31 11.29 -53.31 -7.20
C ALA A 31 12.17 -52.60 -6.17
N ALA A 32 12.58 -53.37 -5.16
CA ALA A 32 13.45 -53.01 -4.05
C ALA A 32 14.95 -53.27 -4.36
N ARG A 33 15.80 -52.97 -3.36
CA ARG A 33 17.25 -53.24 -3.16
C ARG A 33 18.20 -52.19 -3.77
N GLU A 34 19.28 -51.75 -3.12
CA GLU A 34 19.94 -52.16 -1.88
C GLU A 34 20.91 -51.05 -1.41
N THR A 35 21.00 -50.86 -0.10
CA THR A 35 22.13 -50.18 0.56
C THR A 35 23.34 -51.12 0.62
N PRO A 36 24.57 -50.57 0.77
CA PRO A 36 25.42 -51.14 1.79
C PRO A 36 26.08 -50.11 2.71
N VAL A 37 26.23 -50.59 3.93
CA VAL A 37 26.85 -50.04 5.12
C VAL A 37 28.37 -49.91 4.92
N GLY A 38 28.98 -48.88 5.52
CA GLY A 38 30.43 -48.70 5.59
C GLY A 38 31.15 -49.80 6.39
N PRO A 39 32.48 -49.67 6.56
CA PRO A 39 32.93 -49.43 7.93
C PRO A 39 34.08 -48.43 8.05
N THR A 40 34.03 -47.78 9.20
CA THR A 40 35.04 -46.95 9.88
C THR A 40 36.47 -47.50 9.87
N ARG A 41 37.48 -46.60 9.78
CA ARG A 41 38.45 -46.37 10.88
C ARG A 41 39.46 -45.26 10.58
N SER A 42 39.81 -44.61 11.68
CA SER A 42 40.59 -43.40 11.90
C SER A 42 42.10 -43.58 11.72
N ARG A 43 42.82 -42.46 11.45
CA ARG A 43 44.11 -42.01 12.03
C ARG A 43 44.67 -40.88 11.16
N SER A 44 44.57 -39.61 11.56
CA SER A 44 45.43 -38.83 12.48
C SER A 44 46.75 -38.32 11.87
N ASN A 45 46.83 -36.99 11.82
CA ASN A 45 47.99 -36.09 11.97
C ASN A 45 49.14 -36.16 10.96
N ALA A 46 49.42 -35.05 10.25
CA ALA A 46 50.29 -33.96 10.72
C ALA A 46 50.87 -33.15 9.54
N THR A 47 50.78 -31.82 9.67
CA THR A 47 51.80 -30.80 9.31
C THR A 47 52.41 -30.81 7.91
N ARG A 48 52.24 -29.70 7.20
CA ARG A 48 53.36 -28.87 6.71
C ARG A 48 52.84 -27.54 6.15
N ASP A 49 53.44 -26.47 6.66
CA ASP A 49 53.49 -25.14 6.08
C ASP A 49 53.96 -25.19 4.62
N ASP A 50 53.46 -24.29 3.77
CA ASP A 50 54.26 -23.45 2.89
C ASP A 50 53.39 -22.42 2.15
N VAL A 51 54.09 -21.42 1.65
CA VAL A 51 53.68 -20.04 1.37
C VAL A 51 53.27 -19.85 -0.10
N ASP A 52 52.43 -18.84 -0.31
CA ASP A 52 52.37 -17.93 -1.48
C ASP A 52 51.88 -18.46 -2.84
N SER A 53 50.73 -17.96 -3.29
CA SER A 53 50.58 -17.18 -4.54
C SER A 53 49.16 -17.27 -5.13
N ALA A 54 48.63 -16.08 -5.46
CA ALA A 54 47.65 -15.78 -6.50
C ALA A 54 46.24 -16.39 -6.42
N ALA A 55 45.24 -15.54 -6.13
CA ALA A 55 43.90 -15.67 -6.69
C ALA A 55 43.24 -14.29 -6.80
N GLU A 56 42.94 -13.90 -8.03
CA GLU A 56 41.92 -12.90 -8.34
C GLU A 56 40.52 -13.43 -8.01
N ASP A 57 39.57 -12.49 -7.91
CA ASP A 57 38.12 -12.67 -7.94
C ASP A 57 37.46 -13.43 -6.79
N ALA A 58 36.70 -12.70 -5.97
CA ALA A 58 35.70 -13.27 -5.10
C ALA A 58 34.58 -12.23 -4.85
N GLY A 59 33.52 -12.35 -5.64
CA GLY A 59 32.22 -11.78 -5.29
C GLY A 59 31.74 -12.32 -3.94
N ASP A 60 31.35 -11.41 -3.05
CA ASP A 60 30.67 -11.80 -1.81
C ASP A 60 29.16 -11.82 -2.05
N ALA A 61 28.71 -12.99 -2.51
CA ALA A 61 27.33 -13.41 -2.48
C ALA A 61 27.02 -14.02 -1.12
N THR A 62 26.49 -13.24 -0.18
CA THR A 62 25.79 -13.79 0.99
C THR A 62 24.58 -12.93 1.39
N ALA A 63 23.42 -13.24 0.81
CA ALA A 63 22.13 -12.71 1.26
C ALA A 63 21.02 -13.76 1.15
N SER A 64 21.02 -14.73 2.07
CA SER A 64 19.88 -15.61 2.28
C SER A 64 19.41 -15.49 3.72
N THR A 65 18.39 -14.68 3.93
CA THR A 65 17.49 -14.84 5.08
C THR A 65 16.09 -14.59 4.55
N SER A 66 15.33 -15.68 4.47
CA SER A 66 14.04 -15.76 3.79
C SER A 66 12.92 -15.60 4.81
N SER A 67 12.09 -14.56 4.67
CA SER A 67 10.68 -14.65 5.09
C SER A 67 9.87 -15.27 3.95
N ARG A 68 10.01 -16.59 3.82
CA ARG A 68 9.24 -17.59 3.03
C ARG A 68 8.80 -17.28 1.59
N ALA A 69 9.09 -16.13 0.99
CA ALA A 69 8.83 -15.84 -0.41
C ALA A 69 9.45 -14.56 -0.97
N CYS A 70 10.09 -13.72 -0.15
CA CYS A 70 10.89 -12.59 -0.65
C CYS A 70 12.38 -12.86 -0.39
N VAL A 71 13.18 -12.78 -1.45
CA VAL A 71 14.62 -12.96 -1.45
C VAL A 71 15.27 -11.65 -1.89
N VAL A 72 16.03 -11.02 -1.00
CA VAL A 72 16.80 -9.83 -1.34
C VAL A 72 18.05 -10.24 -2.10
N LEU A 73 18.14 -9.80 -3.35
CA LEU A 73 19.28 -10.05 -4.24
C LEU A 73 20.41 -9.04 -3.99
N SER A 74 20.06 -7.79 -3.70
CA SER A 74 21.01 -6.72 -3.38
C SER A 74 20.36 -5.71 -2.44
N LEU A 75 21.08 -5.29 -1.39
CA LEU A 75 20.62 -4.20 -0.52
C LEU A 75 20.89 -2.81 -1.10
N GLY A 76 21.81 -2.71 -2.07
CA GLY A 76 22.23 -1.44 -2.64
C GLY A 76 23.08 -0.59 -1.71
N ARG A 77 23.17 0.71 -2.01
CA ARG A 77 23.95 1.71 -1.28
C ARG A 77 23.04 2.84 -0.79
N ALA A 78 23.32 3.33 0.42
CA ALA A 78 22.65 4.50 0.97
C ALA A 78 22.94 5.75 0.13
N VAL A 79 21.89 6.49 -0.25
CA VAL A 79 22.01 7.76 -0.96
C VAL A 79 22.00 8.90 0.06
N VAL A 80 23.13 9.60 0.16
CA VAL A 80 23.33 10.67 1.14
C VAL A 80 23.00 12.03 0.52
N GLY A 81 22.35 12.90 1.29
CA GLY A 81 22.13 14.30 0.92
C GLY A 81 20.86 14.60 0.11
N ASP A 82 20.13 13.59 -0.36
CA ASP A 82 18.86 13.78 -1.09
C ASP A 82 17.67 13.21 -0.30
N ALA A 83 16.78 14.09 0.15
CA ALA A 83 15.61 13.74 0.94
C ALA A 83 14.58 12.88 0.17
N ARG A 84 14.66 12.83 -1.17
CA ARG A 84 13.75 12.01 -2.00
C ARG A 84 13.98 10.51 -1.82
N TYR A 85 15.13 10.11 -1.26
CA TYR A 85 15.47 8.72 -1.02
C TYR A 85 15.03 8.22 0.37
N ALA A 86 14.17 8.96 1.07
CA ALA A 86 13.55 8.49 2.31
C ALA A 86 12.13 9.04 2.49
N ASN A 87 11.32 8.36 3.32
CA ASN A 87 9.97 8.80 3.68
C ASN A 87 9.74 8.80 5.20
N GLY A 88 10.78 9.06 5.99
CA GLY A 88 10.74 8.92 7.45
C GLY A 88 11.03 7.49 7.88
N ALA A 89 10.10 6.57 7.60
CA ALA A 89 10.20 5.18 8.04
C ALA A 89 11.14 4.33 7.19
N ARG A 90 11.23 4.60 5.88
CA ARG A 90 12.02 3.81 4.93
C ARG A 90 13.10 4.67 4.29
N ALA A 91 14.21 4.01 3.97
CA ALA A 91 15.24 4.53 3.09
C ALA A 91 15.29 3.69 1.80
N PHE A 92 15.40 4.38 0.68
CA PHE A 92 15.45 3.79 -0.65
C PHE A 92 16.90 3.78 -1.12
N CYS A 93 17.53 2.62 -1.07
CA CYS A 93 18.93 2.46 -1.43
C CYS A 93 19.11 2.30 -2.94
N ASP A 94 20.13 2.94 -3.49
CA ASP A 94 20.51 2.80 -4.90
C ASP A 94 21.04 1.38 -5.17
N GLY A 95 20.50 0.71 -6.18
CA GLY A 95 20.85 -0.67 -6.52
C GLY A 95 20.20 -1.72 -5.61
N TYR A 96 19.21 -1.32 -4.79
CA TYR A 96 18.37 -2.28 -4.08
C TYR A 96 17.65 -3.19 -5.08
N ARG A 97 17.62 -4.50 -4.80
CA ARG A 97 16.93 -5.49 -5.62
C ARG A 97 16.41 -6.63 -4.76
N ALA A 98 15.13 -6.95 -4.92
CA ALA A 98 14.49 -8.09 -4.27
C ALA A 98 13.62 -8.84 -5.27
N ARG A 99 13.58 -10.16 -5.14
CA ARG A 99 12.69 -11.04 -5.89
C ARG A 99 11.63 -11.59 -4.93
N ARG A 100 10.41 -11.74 -5.41
CA ARG A 100 9.30 -12.35 -4.70
C ARG A 100 8.60 -13.38 -5.57
N ASP A 101 8.27 -14.53 -4.98
CA ASP A 101 7.57 -15.60 -5.69
C ASP A 101 6.05 -15.42 -5.65
N ALA A 102 5.37 -15.92 -6.69
CA ALA A 102 3.92 -15.79 -6.89
C ALA A 102 3.09 -16.22 -5.67
N ALA A 103 3.51 -17.27 -4.95
CA ALA A 103 2.80 -17.80 -3.79
C ALA A 103 2.64 -16.80 -2.64
N ALA A 104 3.44 -15.72 -2.60
CA ALA A 104 3.32 -14.69 -1.56
C ALA A 104 3.07 -13.28 -2.08
N ASN A 105 2.82 -13.13 -3.38
CA ASN A 105 2.40 -11.87 -3.96
C ASN A 105 1.04 -12.08 -4.64
N GLY A 106 0.05 -12.51 -3.85
CA GLY A 106 -1.21 -13.14 -4.29
C GLY A 106 -2.10 -12.37 -5.30
N SER A 107 -1.62 -11.26 -5.86
CA SER A 107 -2.24 -10.47 -6.92
C SER A 107 -1.33 -10.13 -8.11
N LEU A 108 0.00 -10.27 -8.01
CA LEU A 108 0.95 -9.90 -9.08
C LEU A 108 1.79 -11.07 -9.61
N GLY A 109 1.79 -12.21 -8.95
CA GLY A 109 2.62 -13.35 -9.35
C GLY A 109 4.10 -13.15 -8.98
N THR A 110 5.00 -13.80 -9.70
CA THR A 110 6.44 -13.74 -9.47
C THR A 110 6.98 -12.40 -9.95
N THR A 111 7.62 -11.64 -9.04
CA THR A 111 8.04 -10.28 -9.31
C THR A 111 9.47 -10.01 -8.88
N THR A 112 10.18 -9.18 -9.65
CA THR A 112 11.44 -8.57 -9.20
C THR A 112 11.26 -7.07 -9.05
N ALA A 113 11.55 -6.56 -7.86
CA ALA A 113 11.51 -5.15 -7.52
C ALA A 113 12.94 -4.60 -7.39
N SER A 114 13.19 -3.43 -7.97
CA SER A 114 14.50 -2.77 -7.93
C SER A 114 14.39 -1.26 -7.80
N ILE A 115 15.43 -0.64 -7.26
CA ILE A 115 15.53 0.81 -7.05
C ILE A 115 16.84 1.28 -7.66
N GLU A 116 16.75 2.27 -8.54
CA GLU A 116 17.90 2.87 -9.22
C GLU A 116 17.93 4.37 -8.93
N ALA A 117 19.10 4.91 -8.62
CA ALA A 117 19.26 6.35 -8.46
C ALA A 117 19.21 7.06 -9.81
N THR A 118 18.45 8.15 -9.88
CA THR A 118 18.41 9.04 -11.04
C THR A 118 18.55 10.50 -10.59
N SER A 119 18.79 11.40 -11.55
CA SER A 119 18.81 12.85 -11.29
C SER A 119 17.49 13.38 -10.71
N PHE A 120 16.37 12.70 -10.99
CA PHE A 120 15.03 13.08 -10.56
C PHE A 120 14.60 12.42 -9.23
N GLY A 121 15.46 11.59 -8.63
CA GLY A 121 15.18 10.84 -7.40
C GLY A 121 15.20 9.33 -7.62
N PRO A 122 14.71 8.53 -6.66
CA PRO A 122 14.67 7.08 -6.82
C PRO A 122 13.72 6.68 -7.94
N LEU A 123 14.16 5.76 -8.78
CA LEU A 123 13.37 5.13 -9.81
C LEU A 123 13.04 3.71 -9.39
N PHE A 124 11.77 3.45 -9.16
CA PHE A 124 11.25 2.16 -8.71
C PHE A 124 10.81 1.37 -9.92
N ARG A 125 11.35 0.16 -10.07
CA ARG A 125 11.03 -0.77 -11.15
C ARG A 125 10.45 -2.06 -10.57
N VAL A 126 9.31 -2.49 -11.10
CA VAL A 126 8.66 -3.77 -10.80
C VAL A 126 8.57 -4.56 -12.10
N VAL A 127 9.19 -5.73 -12.15
CA VAL A 127 9.16 -6.66 -13.29
C VAL A 127 8.25 -7.83 -12.95
N LEU A 128 7.34 -8.17 -13.86
CA LEU A 128 6.42 -9.30 -13.72
C LEU A 128 6.91 -10.49 -14.55
N HIS A 129 7.48 -11.50 -13.89
CA HIS A 129 8.08 -12.65 -14.57
C HIS A 129 7.04 -13.61 -15.17
N ASP A 130 5.82 -13.63 -14.64
CA ASP A 130 4.72 -14.44 -15.19
C ASP A 130 4.08 -13.81 -16.44
N TYR A 131 4.53 -12.61 -16.83
CA TYR A 131 3.98 -11.81 -17.93
C TYR A 131 5.10 -11.26 -18.82
N ASP A 132 5.93 -12.15 -19.38
CA ASP A 132 6.98 -11.80 -20.36
C ASP A 132 7.94 -10.70 -19.90
N ASP A 133 8.30 -10.72 -18.61
CA ASP A 133 9.18 -9.74 -17.98
C ASP A 133 8.73 -8.27 -18.16
N GLU A 134 7.41 -8.05 -18.25
CA GLU A 134 6.82 -6.71 -18.34
C GLU A 134 7.22 -5.86 -17.14
N ALA A 135 7.75 -4.67 -17.44
CA ALA A 135 8.41 -3.81 -16.46
C ALA A 135 7.66 -2.48 -16.27
N PHE A 136 7.34 -2.17 -15.02
CA PHE A 136 6.63 -0.95 -14.61
C PHE A 136 7.57 -0.07 -13.82
N VAL A 137 7.66 1.19 -14.19
CA VAL A 137 8.67 2.11 -13.67
C VAL A 137 8.03 3.43 -13.24
N ALA A 138 8.32 3.88 -12.02
CA ALA A 138 7.83 5.16 -11.52
C ALA A 138 8.79 5.78 -10.48
N HIS A 139 8.67 7.08 -10.23
CA HIS A 139 9.41 7.78 -9.17
C HIS A 139 8.78 7.65 -7.77
N HIS A 140 7.77 6.79 -7.63
CA HIS A 140 7.13 6.50 -6.35
C HIS A 140 6.77 5.00 -6.28
N PRO A 141 7.09 4.29 -5.19
CA PRO A 141 7.01 2.82 -5.14
C PRO A 141 5.56 2.32 -5.27
N GLY A 142 4.62 3.03 -4.65
CA GLY A 142 3.20 2.73 -4.75
C GLY A 142 2.59 2.99 -6.14
N THR A 143 3.24 3.82 -6.97
CA THR A 143 2.78 4.08 -8.35
C THR A 143 3.19 2.93 -9.26
N ALA A 144 4.46 2.53 -9.23
CA ALA A 144 4.96 1.38 -10.00
C ALA A 144 4.18 0.09 -9.68
N THR A 145 3.93 -0.16 -8.38
CA THR A 145 3.14 -1.32 -7.92
C THR A 145 1.70 -1.29 -8.46
N ARG A 146 1.07 -0.11 -8.47
CA ARG A 146 -0.32 0.05 -8.93
C ARG A 146 -0.44 -0.09 -10.44
N GLU A 147 0.55 0.36 -11.20
CA GLU A 147 0.59 0.18 -12.65
C GLU A 147 0.74 -1.29 -13.03
N ALA A 148 1.68 -2.00 -12.39
CA ALA A 148 1.82 -3.45 -12.54
C ALA A 148 0.49 -4.17 -12.22
N LYS A 149 -0.17 -3.78 -11.13
CA LYS A 149 -1.45 -4.35 -10.73
C LYS A 149 -2.57 -4.08 -11.73
N ARG A 150 -2.65 -2.86 -12.25
CA ARG A 150 -3.61 -2.50 -13.32
C ARG A 150 -3.36 -3.28 -14.61
N PHE A 151 -2.12 -3.65 -14.89
CA PHE A 151 -1.79 -4.52 -16.00
C PHE A 151 -2.28 -5.95 -15.75
N VAL A 152 -1.97 -6.53 -14.59
CA VAL A 152 -2.43 -7.88 -14.23
C VAL A 152 -3.96 -7.99 -14.17
N ASP A 153 -4.65 -7.00 -13.59
CA ASP A 153 -6.12 -6.96 -13.55
C ASP A 153 -6.72 -6.95 -14.99
N ARG A 154 -6.07 -6.26 -15.94
CA ARG A 154 -6.48 -6.23 -17.35
C ARG A 154 -6.19 -7.56 -18.06
N ALA A 155 -5.04 -8.17 -17.79
CA ALA A 155 -4.65 -9.44 -18.39
C ALA A 155 -5.51 -10.62 -17.89
N THR A 156 -5.84 -10.64 -16.60
CA THR A 156 -6.61 -11.73 -15.96
C THR A 156 -8.12 -11.51 -15.98
N GLY A 157 -8.59 -10.28 -16.20
CA GLY A 157 -10.00 -9.90 -16.08
C GLY A 157 -10.55 -9.94 -14.65
N ARG A 158 -9.70 -10.19 -13.65
CA ARG A 158 -10.07 -10.22 -12.23
C ARG A 158 -9.57 -8.97 -11.54
N ARG A 159 -10.42 -8.34 -10.71
CA ARG A 159 -9.99 -7.25 -9.84
C ARG A 159 -9.57 -7.82 -8.50
N THR A 160 -8.28 -7.76 -8.21
CA THR A 160 -7.72 -8.19 -6.92
C THR A 160 -7.41 -6.99 -6.02
N THR A 161 -7.08 -7.23 -4.75
CA THR A 161 -6.55 -6.18 -3.87
C THR A 161 -5.15 -5.79 -4.34
N CYS A 162 -4.86 -4.48 -4.35
CA CYS A 162 -3.53 -4.02 -4.71
C CYS A 162 -2.58 -4.39 -3.56
N PRO A 163 -1.45 -5.08 -3.82
CA PRO A 163 -0.49 -5.37 -2.77
C PRO A 163 0.17 -4.07 -2.33
N SER A 164 0.63 -4.02 -1.07
CA SER A 164 1.43 -2.89 -0.61
C SER A 164 2.77 -2.88 -1.34
N TYR A 165 3.35 -1.70 -1.54
CA TYR A 165 4.72 -1.63 -2.03
C TYR A 165 5.70 -2.24 -1.03
N ASP A 166 5.42 -2.20 0.28
CA ASP A 166 6.22 -2.89 1.29
C ASP A 166 6.25 -4.41 1.03
N ASP A 167 5.15 -4.98 0.54
CA ASP A 167 5.11 -6.39 0.18
C ASP A 167 5.94 -6.64 -1.07
N VAL A 168 5.68 -5.89 -2.14
CA VAL A 168 6.36 -6.07 -3.44
C VAL A 168 7.87 -5.89 -3.33
N PHE A 169 8.32 -4.89 -2.57
CA PHE A 169 9.75 -4.60 -2.37
C PHE A 169 10.37 -5.40 -1.21
N GLY A 170 9.57 -6.13 -0.42
CA GLY A 170 10.05 -6.94 0.69
C GLY A 170 10.25 -6.19 2.01
N PHE A 171 9.94 -4.88 2.07
CA PHE A 171 10.06 -4.09 3.29
C PHE A 171 9.10 -4.52 4.41
N SER A 172 8.07 -5.32 4.11
CA SER A 172 7.23 -5.96 5.14
C SER A 172 8.01 -6.92 6.04
N ASP A 173 9.19 -7.39 5.63
CA ASP A 173 10.07 -8.26 6.43
C ASP A 173 11.00 -7.41 7.33
N PRO A 174 10.89 -7.52 8.67
CA PRO A 174 11.76 -6.79 9.59
C PRO A 174 13.25 -7.13 9.43
N SER A 175 13.59 -8.33 8.94
CA SER A 175 14.98 -8.74 8.74
C SER A 175 15.63 -7.96 7.58
N ILE A 176 14.87 -7.63 6.54
CA ILE A 176 15.32 -6.81 5.42
C ILE A 176 15.57 -5.38 5.90
N GLU A 177 14.64 -4.83 6.68
CA GLU A 177 14.79 -3.50 7.25
C GLU A 177 15.98 -3.40 8.21
N GLN A 178 16.21 -4.43 9.05
CA GLN A 178 17.36 -4.50 9.93
C GLN A 178 18.67 -4.44 9.13
N ARG A 179 18.76 -5.20 8.03
CA ARG A 179 19.92 -5.21 7.15
C ARG A 179 20.12 -3.88 6.43
N LEU A 180 19.04 -3.27 5.92
CA LEU A 180 19.09 -1.93 5.32
C LEU A 180 19.59 -0.90 6.33
N SER A 181 19.08 -0.92 7.56
CA SER A 181 19.49 0.03 8.60
C SER A 181 20.97 -0.11 8.99
N ALA A 182 21.57 -1.28 8.76
CA ALA A 182 22.96 -1.58 9.06
C ALA A 182 23.94 -1.18 7.94
N LEU A 183 23.45 -0.73 6.78
CA LEU A 183 24.32 -0.28 5.69
C LEU A 183 25.16 0.95 6.09
N PRO A 184 26.37 1.09 5.54
CA PRO A 184 27.20 2.26 5.78
C PRO A 184 26.52 3.54 5.28
N ASN A 185 26.69 4.64 6.02
CA ASN A 185 26.13 5.97 5.73
C ASN A 185 24.60 6.09 5.80
N MET A 186 23.89 5.07 6.29
CA MET A 186 22.43 5.16 6.48
C MET A 186 22.01 6.21 7.50
N ASP A 187 22.87 6.49 8.48
CA ASP A 187 22.74 7.58 9.44
C ASP A 187 22.78 8.97 8.79
N LYS A 188 23.32 9.08 7.56
CA LYS A 188 23.44 10.32 6.80
C LYS A 188 22.35 10.50 5.76
N VAL A 189 21.43 9.53 5.61
CA VAL A 189 20.30 9.64 4.68
C VAL A 189 19.32 10.68 5.22
N VAL A 190 19.10 11.73 4.45
CA VAL A 190 18.24 12.84 4.85
C VAL A 190 16.79 12.36 4.90
N GLY A 191 16.11 12.58 6.03
CA GLY A 191 14.72 12.21 6.20
C GLY A 191 14.48 10.74 6.54
N TYR A 192 15.53 9.94 6.75
CA TYR A 192 15.39 8.57 7.26
C TYR A 192 15.56 8.54 8.79
N VAL A 193 14.63 7.89 9.49
CA VAL A 193 14.67 7.68 10.94
C VAL A 193 14.95 6.20 11.20
N ARG A 194 16.12 5.88 11.75
CA ARG A 194 16.48 4.49 12.07
C ARG A 194 15.48 3.90 13.08
N PRO A 195 14.94 2.70 12.81
CA PRO A 195 14.15 1.97 13.79
C PRO A 195 15.02 1.61 15.00
N THR A 196 14.82 2.26 16.14
CA THR A 196 15.52 1.90 17.39
C THR A 196 14.81 0.75 18.10
N VAL A 197 15.53 -0.06 18.87
CA VAL A 197 14.97 -1.23 19.60
C VAL A 197 13.81 -0.85 20.53
N ARG A 198 13.81 0.39 21.06
CA ARG A 198 12.75 0.95 21.90
C ARG A 198 11.46 1.26 21.13
N ASN A 199 11.54 1.28 19.80
CA ASN A 199 10.48 1.65 18.88
C ASN A 199 9.98 0.47 18.03
N ARG A 200 10.29 -0.78 18.42
CA ARG A 200 9.80 -1.97 17.68
C ARG A 200 8.31 -2.27 17.91
N TYR A 201 7.68 -1.66 18.92
CA TYR A 201 6.24 -1.83 19.17
C TYR A 201 5.58 -0.68 19.97
N ARG A 202 6.28 0.44 20.18
CA ARG A 202 5.64 1.61 20.79
C ARG A 202 5.22 2.55 19.67
N MET A 203 4.11 2.18 19.02
CA MET A 203 3.31 3.15 18.30
C MET A 203 3.20 4.39 19.20
N SER A 204 3.63 5.55 18.71
CA SER A 204 3.36 6.80 19.43
C SER A 204 1.86 6.88 19.69
N GLU A 205 1.44 7.57 20.75
CA GLU A 205 0.00 7.75 21.01
C GLU A 205 -0.71 8.33 19.78
N ALA A 206 -0.01 9.20 19.03
CA ALA A 206 -0.48 9.73 17.75
C ALA A 206 -0.68 8.63 16.68
N GLU A 207 0.25 7.69 16.51
CA GLU A 207 0.12 6.61 15.52
C GLU A 207 -0.92 5.55 15.93
N VAL A 208 -1.08 5.27 17.23
CA VAL A 208 -2.17 4.40 17.73
C VAL A 208 -3.52 5.05 17.45
N VAL A 209 -3.64 6.34 17.71
CA VAL A 209 -4.86 7.12 17.45
C VAL A 209 -5.16 7.15 15.96
N GLU A 210 -4.16 7.38 15.10
CA GLU A 210 -4.36 7.42 13.65
C GLU A 210 -4.71 6.04 13.07
N ARG A 211 -4.10 4.97 13.57
CA ARG A 211 -4.46 3.59 13.20
C ARG A 211 -5.90 3.26 13.64
N ARG A 212 -6.27 3.59 14.88
CA ARG A 212 -7.65 3.42 15.38
C ARG A 212 -8.64 4.25 14.58
N ARG A 213 -8.27 5.47 14.16
CA ARG A 213 -9.07 6.33 13.29
C ARG A 213 -9.28 5.67 11.92
N ARG A 214 -8.22 5.13 11.32
CA ARG A 214 -8.28 4.41 10.04
C ARG A 214 -9.15 3.14 10.12
N GLU A 215 -8.95 2.33 11.15
CA GLU A 215 -9.73 1.11 11.40
C GLU A 215 -11.20 1.43 11.72
N ALA A 216 -11.48 2.55 12.40
CA ALA A 216 -12.84 3.02 12.62
C ALA A 216 -13.51 3.49 11.33
N ILE A 217 -12.77 4.14 10.42
CA ILE A 217 -13.26 4.52 9.09
C ILE A 217 -13.50 3.28 8.21
N GLU A 218 -12.65 2.26 8.31
CA GLU A 218 -12.77 1.02 7.54
C GLU A 218 -13.87 0.09 8.06
N ASN A 219 -14.05 0.02 9.39
CA ASN A 219 -15.09 -0.79 10.04
C ASN A 219 -16.44 -0.05 10.15
N ALA A 220 -16.47 1.28 10.02
CA ALA A 220 -17.68 2.02 9.71
C ALA A 220 -18.05 1.72 8.26
N GLY A 221 -18.66 0.55 8.04
CA GLY A 221 -19.26 0.19 6.77
C GLY A 221 -20.05 1.36 6.19
N ALA A 222 -19.95 1.52 4.87
CA ALA A 222 -20.51 2.62 4.10
C ALA A 222 -22.03 2.74 4.26
N ASP A 223 -22.47 3.39 5.34
CA ASP A 223 -23.75 4.07 5.47
C ASP A 223 -23.70 4.96 6.71
N GLU A 224 -22.88 6.00 6.70
CA GLU A 224 -23.17 7.31 7.30
C GLU A 224 -22.19 8.31 6.68
N THR A 225 -22.72 9.25 5.91
CA THR A 225 -21.94 10.35 5.33
C THR A 225 -21.25 11.13 6.45
N PRO A 226 -19.92 11.34 6.41
CA PRO A 226 -19.27 12.10 7.46
C PRO A 226 -19.69 13.57 7.31
N SER A 227 -20.52 14.00 8.26
CA SER A 227 -20.62 15.40 8.63
C SER A 227 -19.19 15.93 8.84
N ILE A 228 -18.91 17.09 8.26
CA ILE A 228 -17.63 17.77 8.24
C ILE A 228 -17.31 18.22 9.68
N PHE A 229 -16.96 17.29 10.55
CA PHE A 229 -16.52 17.58 11.91
C PHE A 229 -15.04 17.91 11.87
N ARG A 230 -14.82 19.23 11.90
CA ARG A 230 -13.56 19.90 12.14
C ARG A 230 -12.82 19.30 13.33
N THR A 231 -11.50 19.25 13.22
CA THR A 231 -10.61 19.08 14.37
C THR A 231 -10.89 20.18 15.40
N PRO A 232 -10.84 19.89 16.72
CA PRO A 232 -11.09 20.89 17.75
C PRO A 232 -9.84 21.78 17.84
N SER A 233 -9.78 22.78 16.99
CA SER A 233 -8.66 23.71 16.91
C SER A 233 -9.19 25.08 16.52
N VAL A 234 -9.50 25.87 17.54
CA VAL A 234 -9.78 27.33 17.53
C VAL A 234 -11.05 27.72 16.77
N GLU A 235 -12.02 28.29 17.50
CA GLU A 235 -13.24 28.89 16.96
C GLU A 235 -12.88 30.11 16.10
N LYS A 236 -12.80 29.92 14.78
CA LYS A 236 -12.39 30.95 13.81
C LYS A 236 -13.37 31.09 12.64
N CYS A 237 -13.31 32.28 12.03
CA CYS A 237 -13.80 32.68 10.71
C CYS A 237 -13.77 31.63 9.58
N ASP A 238 -14.86 30.98 9.17
CA ASP A 238 -14.84 30.05 8.03
C ASP A 238 -14.66 30.72 6.67
N VAL A 239 -14.82 32.04 6.62
CA VAL A 239 -14.62 32.86 5.43
C VAL A 239 -13.24 33.52 5.42
N CYS A 240 -12.79 34.06 6.56
CA CYS A 240 -11.59 34.89 6.64
C CYS A 240 -10.45 34.30 7.49
N ASP A 241 -10.65 33.11 8.06
CA ASP A 241 -9.72 32.38 8.93
C ASP A 241 -9.26 33.14 10.19
N SER A 242 -9.98 34.19 10.59
CA SER A 242 -9.66 35.06 11.74
C SER A 242 -10.57 34.78 12.94
N VAL A 243 -10.04 34.95 14.14
CA VAL A 243 -10.73 34.83 15.45
C VAL A 243 -11.15 36.19 16.05
N ARG A 244 -10.91 37.28 15.32
CA ARG A 244 -11.09 38.65 15.84
C ARG A 244 -12.54 39.09 15.73
N GLU A 245 -13.18 39.34 16.87
CA GLU A 245 -14.53 39.90 16.95
C GLU A 245 -14.52 41.41 17.20
N PHE A 246 -15.54 42.10 16.70
CA PHE A 246 -15.84 43.50 17.02
C PHE A 246 -17.30 43.62 17.46
N ASP A 247 -17.65 44.67 18.22
CA ASP A 247 -19.00 44.87 18.79
C ASP A 247 -20.15 44.82 17.75
N GLN A 248 -19.86 45.09 16.47
CA GLN A 248 -20.80 45.04 15.35
C GLN A 248 -20.53 43.90 14.35
N ASP A 249 -19.49 43.10 14.60
CA ASP A 249 -19.04 42.00 13.73
C ASP A 249 -18.60 40.80 14.58
N VAL A 250 -19.55 40.26 15.35
CA VAL A 250 -19.31 39.09 16.21
C VAL A 250 -19.37 37.79 15.38
N LEU A 251 -18.76 36.73 15.91
CA LEU A 251 -18.88 35.39 15.34
C LEU A 251 -20.29 34.84 15.61
N VAL A 252 -20.93 34.31 14.56
CA VAL A 252 -22.21 33.60 14.65
C VAL A 252 -22.04 32.17 14.17
N GLN A 253 -22.64 31.23 14.91
CA GLN A 253 -22.55 29.79 14.67
C GLN A 253 -23.90 29.22 14.25
N CYS A 254 -23.91 28.42 13.17
CA CYS A 254 -25.12 27.76 12.69
C CYS A 254 -25.47 26.56 13.57
N ASP A 255 -26.71 26.50 14.06
CA ASP A 255 -27.16 25.43 14.96
C ASP A 255 -27.30 24.05 14.29
N GLU A 256 -27.30 23.97 12.96
CA GLU A 256 -27.46 22.70 12.22
C GLU A 256 -26.13 22.17 11.65
N CYS A 257 -25.33 23.03 11.01
CA CYS A 257 -24.08 22.61 10.34
C CYS A 257 -22.80 23.10 11.03
N MET A 258 -22.94 23.86 12.13
CA MET A 258 -21.83 24.34 12.96
C MET A 258 -20.82 25.24 12.23
N ILE A 259 -21.15 25.77 11.04
CA ILE A 259 -20.33 26.79 10.37
C ILE A 259 -20.23 28.03 11.27
N LEU A 260 -19.03 28.58 11.40
CA LEU A 260 -18.73 29.72 12.26
C LEU A 260 -18.22 30.88 11.40
N VAL A 261 -18.94 31.99 11.39
CA VAL A 261 -18.66 33.12 10.48
C VAL A 261 -18.81 34.44 11.21
N HIS A 262 -18.02 35.45 10.84
CA HIS A 262 -18.33 36.81 11.28
C HIS A 262 -19.61 37.29 10.59
N MET A 263 -20.39 38.10 11.28
CA MET A 263 -21.61 38.70 10.75
C MET A 263 -21.39 39.36 9.38
N GLY A 264 -20.36 40.21 9.25
CA GLY A 264 -19.98 40.90 8.02
C GLY A 264 -19.43 39.96 6.93
N CYS A 265 -18.76 38.88 7.32
CA CYS A 265 -18.27 37.87 6.37
C CYS A 265 -19.41 37.08 5.72
N TYR A 266 -20.54 36.93 6.40
CA TYR A 266 -21.70 36.19 5.92
C TYR A 266 -22.88 37.10 5.52
N GLY A 267 -22.74 38.42 5.69
CA GLY A 267 -23.78 39.41 5.36
C GLY A 267 -24.94 39.46 6.37
N VAL A 268 -24.73 39.01 7.61
CA VAL A 268 -25.70 39.13 8.70
C VAL A 268 -25.64 40.57 9.24
N THR A 269 -26.76 41.29 9.19
CA THR A 269 -26.82 42.71 9.56
C THR A 269 -27.15 42.96 11.03
N THR A 270 -27.76 41.99 11.71
CA THR A 270 -28.16 42.07 13.11
C THR A 270 -27.83 40.79 13.84
N ALA A 271 -27.18 40.88 15.00
CA ALA A 271 -26.88 39.73 15.83
C ALA A 271 -28.21 39.04 16.25
N PRO A 272 -28.28 37.70 16.18
CA PRO A 272 -29.48 36.97 16.61
C PRO A 272 -29.63 37.05 18.13
N THR A 273 -30.52 37.93 18.60
CA THR A 273 -30.83 38.07 20.04
C THR A 273 -31.76 36.95 20.49
N GLY A 274 -31.20 35.86 21.01
CA GLY A 274 -31.95 34.84 21.77
C GLY A 274 -32.74 33.82 20.93
N GLY A 275 -32.42 33.66 19.64
CA GLY A 275 -33.01 32.65 18.76
C GLY A 275 -31.94 31.84 18.04
N ARG A 276 -32.33 30.65 17.57
CA ARG A 276 -31.48 29.79 16.72
C ARG A 276 -31.04 30.54 15.45
N TRP A 277 -29.78 30.44 15.06
CA TRP A 277 -29.28 30.98 13.80
C TRP A 277 -28.98 29.85 12.84
N LEU A 278 -29.51 29.96 11.62
CA LEU A 278 -29.29 28.99 10.56
C LEU A 278 -28.64 29.69 9.38
N CYS A 279 -27.61 29.07 8.80
CA CYS A 279 -27.02 29.54 7.56
C CYS A 279 -28.00 29.33 6.40
N ARG A 280 -27.80 30.04 5.28
CA ARG A 280 -28.73 30.01 4.13
C ARG A 280 -28.93 28.61 3.55
N ALA A 281 -27.92 27.75 3.61
CA ALA A 281 -28.03 26.36 3.17
C ALA A 281 -28.97 25.55 4.09
N CYS A 282 -28.82 25.71 5.40
CA CYS A 282 -29.65 25.04 6.39
C CYS A 282 -31.10 25.55 6.39
N GLU A 283 -31.32 26.86 6.17
CA GLU A 283 -32.67 27.41 5.95
C GLU A 283 -33.39 26.75 4.76
N LEU A 284 -32.64 26.39 3.71
CA LEU A 284 -33.15 25.73 2.52
C LEU A 284 -33.23 24.20 2.66
N GLY A 285 -32.91 23.64 3.82
CA GLY A 285 -32.89 22.19 4.07
C GLY A 285 -31.78 21.45 3.34
N LEU A 286 -30.77 22.15 2.81
CA LEU A 286 -29.64 21.57 2.12
C LEU A 286 -28.64 21.04 3.14
N ARG A 287 -28.68 19.73 3.41
CA ARG A 287 -27.70 19.05 4.28
C ARG A 287 -26.31 18.95 3.65
N THR A 288 -26.24 19.06 2.33
CA THR A 288 -25.00 19.14 1.55
C THR A 288 -24.93 20.48 0.84
N PRO A 289 -23.86 21.28 1.01
CA PRO A 289 -23.74 22.53 0.27
C PRO A 289 -23.69 22.23 -1.23
N PRO A 290 -24.40 23.00 -2.07
CA PRO A 290 -24.27 22.86 -3.52
C PRO A 290 -22.81 23.07 -3.90
N ARG A 291 -22.29 22.23 -4.82
CA ARG A 291 -20.92 22.38 -5.33
C ARG A 291 -20.72 23.83 -5.77
N GLY A 292 -19.75 24.52 -5.17
CA GLY A 292 -19.47 25.91 -5.48
C GLY A 292 -19.15 26.05 -6.96
N ALA A 293 -19.89 26.90 -7.68
CA ALA A 293 -19.70 27.09 -9.12
C ALA A 293 -18.32 27.67 -9.49
N LEU A 294 -17.57 28.17 -8.50
CA LEU A 294 -16.34 28.93 -8.68
C LEU A 294 -15.08 28.23 -8.13
N CYS A 295 -15.24 27.11 -7.41
CA CYS A 295 -14.11 26.38 -6.83
C CYS A 295 -14.32 24.86 -6.98
N PRO A 296 -13.35 24.10 -7.53
CA PRO A 296 -13.39 22.64 -7.54
C PRO A 296 -12.93 22.10 -6.18
N ASN A 297 -13.61 22.44 -5.09
CA ASN A 297 -13.30 21.82 -3.80
C ASN A 297 -14.02 20.48 -3.70
N VAL A 298 -13.23 19.44 -4.02
CA VAL A 298 -13.44 18.02 -3.69
C VAL A 298 -13.31 17.81 -2.18
#